data_AF-A0A813SQY9-F1
#
_entry.id   AF-A0A813SQY9-F1
#
_cell.length_a   1.000
_cell.length_b   1.000
_cell.length_c   1.000
_cell.angle_alpha   90.00
_cell.angle_beta   90.00
_cell.angle_gamma   90.00
#
_symmetry.space_group_name_H-M   'P 1'
#
loop_
_entity.id
_entity.type
_entity.pdbx_description
1 polymer ?
#
loop_
_entity_poly.entity_id
_entity_poly.type
_entity_poly.pdbx_seq_one_letter_code
_entity_poly.pdbx_strand_id
1 'polypeptide(L)'
;MSSSTRIVILWATSIYTNLILQNALDASVVGPQFMWILSTSISLNSFNESFYPNLTGILTIELAVASVANAPMNNTLLNAAYNIWQEYEPETFPGSTQVNSYA
;
A
#
# COMPACT_ATOMS: atom_id res chain seq x y z
N MET A 1 23.93 -0.56 -4.72
CA MET A 1 23.11 -1.77 -4.93
C MET A 1 21.77 -1.31 -5.48
N SER A 2 21.42 -1.69 -6.71
CA SER A 2 20.12 -1.35 -7.31
C SER A 2 19.12 -2.46 -7.01
N SER A 3 18.06 -2.17 -6.26
CA SER A 3 16.96 -3.11 -6.08
C SER A 3 16.18 -3.26 -7.40
N SER A 4 15.90 -4.51 -7.80
CA SER A 4 15.02 -4.82 -8.94
C SER A 4 13.54 -4.78 -8.57
N THR A 5 13.21 -4.51 -7.31
CA THR A 5 11.83 -4.43 -6.84
C THR A 5 11.05 -3.36 -7.59
N ARG A 6 9.85 -3.73 -8.04
CA ARG A 6 8.90 -2.83 -8.72
C ARG A 6 7.53 -2.81 -8.05
N ILE A 7 7.35 -3.59 -6.98
CA ILE A 7 6.12 -3.62 -6.19
C ILE A 7 6.46 -3.12 -4.79
N VAL A 8 5.77 -2.07 -4.34
CA VAL A 8 5.97 -1.46 -3.03
C VAL A 8 4.67 -1.59 -2.25
N ILE A 9 4.71 -2.30 -1.14
CA ILE A 9 3.60 -2.35 -0.18
C ILE A 9 3.93 -1.38 0.94
N LEU A 10 3.15 -0.31 1.05
CA LEU A 10 3.32 0.70 2.09
C LEU A 10 2.23 0.53 3.16
N TRP A 11 2.66 0.08 4.34
CA TRP A 11 1.81 -0.06 5.51
C TRP A 11 2.08 1.07 6.52
N ALA A 12 1.31 2.14 6.43
CA ALA A 12 1.49 3.33 7.26
C ALA A 12 0.17 4.08 7.51
N THR A 13 0.14 4.88 8.57
CA THR A 13 -0.96 5.84 8.82
C THR A 13 -0.97 6.92 7.74
N SER A 14 -2.13 7.54 7.47
CA SER A 14 -2.30 8.55 6.42
C SER A 14 -1.24 9.66 6.40
N ILE A 15 -0.85 10.18 7.58
CA ILE A 15 0.18 11.24 7.68
C ILE A 15 1.52 10.77 7.11
N TYR A 16 1.98 9.58 7.51
CA TYR A 16 3.23 9.01 7.03
C TYR A 16 3.13 8.49 5.59
N THR A 17 1.97 7.98 5.17
CA THR A 17 1.72 7.60 3.78
C THR A 17 1.95 8.77 2.84
N ASN A 18 1.38 9.94 3.15
CA ASN A 18 1.55 11.13 2.31
C ASN A 18 3.01 11.60 2.28
N LEU A 19 3.70 11.60 3.43
CA LEU A 19 5.11 11.99 3.52
C LEU A 19 6.02 11.06 2.71
N ILE A 20 5.82 9.74 2.84
CA ILE A 20 6.61 8.74 2.11
C ILE A 20 6.34 8.84 0.61
N LEU A 21 5.07 9.00 0.22
CA LEU A 21 4.72 9.11 -1.19
C LEU A 21 5.24 10.39 -1.83
N GLN A 22 5.28 11.51 -1.08
CA GLN A 22 5.93 12.74 -1.53
C GLN A 22 7.43 12.53 -1.77
N ASN A 23 8.14 11.92 -0.81
CA ASN A 23 9.55 11.60 -0.99
C ASN A 23 9.79 10.65 -2.18
N ALA A 24 8.88 9.71 -2.39
CA ALA A 24 8.94 8.75 -3.50
C ALA A 24 8.72 9.44 -4.85
N LEU A 25 7.81 10.42 -4.94
CA LEU A 25 7.61 11.26 -6.11
C LEU A 25 8.87 12.07 -6.42
N ASP A 26 9.45 12.72 -5.41
CA ASP A 26 10.68 13.50 -5.55
C ASP A 26 11.87 12.64 -6.00
N ALA A 27 11.92 11.38 -5.54
CA ALA A 27 12.91 10.39 -5.94
C ALA A 27 12.59 9.66 -7.27
N SER A 28 11.48 9.99 -7.94
CA SER A 28 11.02 9.35 -9.19
C SER A 28 10.84 7.82 -9.09
N VAL A 29 10.42 7.32 -7.92
CA VAL A 29 10.14 5.90 -7.68
C VAL A 29 8.64 5.60 -7.59
N VAL A 30 7.83 6.47 -8.19
CA VAL A 30 6.37 6.34 -8.35
C VAL A 30 6.03 6.57 -9.82
N GLY A 31 4.94 5.95 -10.30
CA GLY A 31 4.50 6.01 -11.68
C GLY A 31 4.64 4.65 -12.39
N PRO A 32 4.61 4.59 -13.73
CA PRO A 32 4.35 3.36 -14.48
C PRO A 32 5.41 2.26 -14.30
N GLN A 33 6.57 2.58 -13.74
CA GLN A 33 7.61 1.60 -13.44
C GLN A 33 7.41 0.90 -12.08
N PHE A 34 6.62 1.47 -11.18
CA PHE A 34 6.41 0.94 -9.83
C PHE A 34 4.92 0.79 -9.53
N MET A 35 4.53 -0.40 -9.07
CA MET A 35 3.22 -0.65 -8.51
C MET A 35 3.25 -0.37 -7.01
N TRP A 36 2.47 0.61 -6.56
CA TRP A 36 2.32 0.93 -5.14
C TRP A 36 1.00 0.42 -4.61
N ILE A 37 1.03 -0.23 -3.46
CA ILE A 37 -0.13 -0.73 -2.73
C ILE A 37 -0.10 -0.10 -1.34
N LEU A 38 -1.10 0.70 -1.01
CA LEU A 38 -1.19 1.48 0.22
C LEU A 38 -2.22 0.85 1.17
N SER A 39 -1.88 0.76 2.45
CA SER A 39 -2.83 0.35 3.50
C SER A 39 -3.83 1.46 3.89
N THR A 40 -3.63 2.67 3.39
CA THR A 40 -4.46 3.84 3.67
C THR A 40 -4.74 4.61 2.38
N SER A 41 -5.94 5.18 2.26
CA SER A 41 -6.28 6.05 1.14
C SER A 41 -5.53 7.39 1.22
N ILE A 42 -5.27 7.96 0.05
CA ILE A 42 -4.59 9.25 -0.08
C ILE A 42 -5.57 10.30 -0.62
N SER A 43 -5.43 11.54 -0.16
CA SER A 43 -6.13 12.67 -0.76
C SER A 43 -5.23 13.31 -1.82
N LEU A 44 -5.67 13.35 -3.07
CA LEU A 44 -4.94 13.99 -4.17
C LEU A 44 -4.60 15.46 -3.87
N ASN A 45 -5.46 16.15 -3.11
CA ASN A 45 -5.25 17.53 -2.67
C ASN A 45 -4.00 17.71 -1.77
N SER A 46 -3.40 16.61 -1.30
CA SER A 46 -2.15 16.63 -0.53
C SER A 46 -0.91 16.76 -1.42
N PHE A 47 -1.06 16.66 -2.75
CA PHE A 47 0.04 16.64 -3.71
C PHE A 47 -0.14 17.74 -4.76
N ASN A 48 0.97 18.17 -5.36
CA ASN A 48 0.92 19.09 -6.50
C ASN A 48 0.28 18.37 -7.70
N GLU A 49 -0.61 19.07 -8.41
CA GLU A 49 -1.28 18.57 -9.63
C GLU A 49 -0.30 18.07 -10.69
N SER A 50 0.92 18.63 -10.74
CA SER A 50 1.98 18.16 -11.63
C SER A 50 2.36 16.70 -11.42
N PHE A 51 2.12 16.14 -10.23
CA PHE A 51 2.43 14.76 -9.87
C PHE A 51 1.26 13.79 -10.03
N TYR A 52 0.05 14.26 -10.36
CA TYR A 52 -1.12 13.38 -10.51
C TYR A 52 -0.91 12.25 -11.54
N PRO A 53 -0.24 12.47 -12.69
CA PRO A 53 0.07 11.39 -13.61
C PRO A 53 0.91 10.27 -12.97
N ASN A 54 1.84 10.62 -12.07
CA ASN A 54 2.67 9.64 -11.36
C ASN A 54 1.87 8.84 -10.32
N LEU A 55 0.82 9.41 -9.74
CA LEU A 55 -0.06 8.72 -8.79
C LEU A 55 -1.04 7.75 -9.47
N THR A 56 -1.08 7.72 -10.79
CA THR A 56 -1.94 6.80 -11.54
C THR A 56 -1.48 5.36 -11.37
N GLY A 57 -2.40 4.46 -11.04
CA GLY A 57 -2.13 3.03 -10.87
C GLY A 57 -1.73 2.61 -9.45
N ILE A 58 -1.73 3.54 -8.50
CA ILE A 58 -1.63 3.22 -7.07
C ILE A 58 -2.90 2.48 -6.63
N LEU A 59 -2.72 1.39 -5.90
CA LEU A 59 -3.81 0.61 -5.29
C LEU A 59 -3.92 0.98 -3.82
N THR A 60 -5.13 1.25 -3.34
CA THR A 60 -5.39 1.50 -1.92
C THR A 60 -6.28 0.40 -1.35
N ILE A 61 -5.91 -0.11 -0.19
CA ILE A 61 -6.73 -1.06 0.56
C ILE A 61 -7.69 -0.23 1.41
N GLU A 62 -8.98 -0.32 1.10
CA GLU A 62 -10.03 0.27 1.94
C GLU A 62 -10.69 -0.82 2.77
N LEU A 63 -10.83 -0.56 4.06
CA LEU A 63 -11.63 -1.42 4.94
C LEU A 63 -13.10 -1.29 4.54
N ALA A 64 -13.72 -2.42 4.22
CA ALA A 64 -15.13 -2.47 3.90
C ALA A 64 -15.97 -2.11 5.15
N VAL A 65 -16.41 -0.87 5.24
CA VAL A 65 -17.36 -0.44 6.27
C VAL A 65 -18.77 -0.92 5.91
N ALA A 66 -19.24 -1.90 6.69
CA ALA A 66 -20.59 -2.45 6.83
C ALA A 66 -21.06 -3.58 5.89
N SER A 67 -21.47 -4.69 6.54
CA SER A 67 -22.12 -5.91 6.06
C SER A 67 -21.59 -6.53 4.76
N VAL A 68 -20.46 -7.25 4.88
CA VAL A 68 -20.16 -8.52 4.18
C VAL A 68 -20.76 -8.66 2.77
N ALA A 69 -20.38 -7.81 1.84
CA ALA A 69 -20.24 -8.22 0.46
C ALA A 69 -18.77 -8.64 0.28
N ASN A 70 -18.51 -9.93 0.03
CA ASN A 70 -17.19 -10.51 -0.24
C ASN A 70 -16.17 -10.66 0.92
N ALA A 71 -16.60 -10.72 2.19
CA ALA A 71 -15.69 -11.00 3.31
C ALA A 71 -14.79 -12.26 3.14
N PRO A 72 -15.24 -13.36 2.50
CA PRO A 72 -14.36 -14.49 2.21
C PRO A 72 -13.22 -14.15 1.25
N MET A 73 -13.48 -13.27 0.26
CA MET A 73 -12.51 -12.89 -0.77
C MET A 73 -11.47 -11.90 -0.22
N ASN A 74 -11.88 -10.95 0.61
CA ASN A 74 -10.97 -10.02 1.28
C ASN A 74 -10.02 -10.75 2.25
N ASN A 75 -10.54 -11.74 2.99
CA ASN A 75 -9.70 -12.61 3.82
C ASN A 75 -8.74 -13.44 2.98
N THR A 76 -9.18 -13.95 1.82
CA THR A 76 -8.32 -14.72 0.92
C THR A 76 -7.18 -13.87 0.37
N LEU A 77 -7.46 -12.64 -0.08
CA LEU A 77 -6.45 -11.72 -0.61
C LEU A 77 -5.47 -11.26 0.48
N LEU A 78 -5.97 -10.92 1.66
CA LEU A 78 -5.13 -10.53 2.79
C LEU A 78 -4.21 -11.68 3.22
N ASN A 79 -4.74 -12.90 3.32
CA ASN A 79 -3.94 -14.08 3.66
C ASN A 79 -2.91 -14.41 2.57
N ALA A 80 -3.26 -14.26 1.29
CA ALA A 80 -2.31 -14.44 0.20
C ALA A 80 -1.18 -13.41 0.27
N ALA A 81 -1.49 -12.15 0.53
CA ALA A 81 -0.50 -11.09 0.71
C ALA A 81 0.42 -11.38 1.91
N TYR A 82 -0.12 -11.89 3.02
CA TYR A 82 0.68 -12.31 4.16
C TYR A 82 1.57 -13.50 3.88
N ASN A 83 1.07 -14.52 3.18
CA ASN A 83 1.88 -15.67 2.83
C ASN A 83 3.08 -15.26 1.96
N ILE A 84 2.85 -14.37 0.99
CA ILE A 84 3.92 -13.82 0.16
C ILE A 84 4.90 -13.00 1.01
N TRP A 85 4.41 -12.10 1.87
CA TRP A 85 5.29 -11.29 2.72
C TRP A 85 6.14 -12.18 3.65
N GLN A 86 5.52 -13.15 4.30
CA GLN A 86 6.21 -14.08 5.20
C GLN A 86 7.25 -14.96 4.46
N GLU A 87 6.97 -15.35 3.22
CA GLU A 87 7.88 -16.17 2.41
C GLU A 87 9.11 -15.39 1.95
N TYR A 88 8.92 -14.15 1.48
CA TYR A 88 9.98 -13.39 0.80
C TYR A 88 10.65 -12.32 1.68
N GLU A 89 9.95 -11.78 2.68
CA GLU A 89 10.42 -10.65 3.50
C GLU A 89 10.11 -10.89 5.01
N PRO A 90 10.55 -12.03 5.60
CA PRO A 90 10.14 -12.44 6.95
C PRO A 90 10.60 -11.49 8.05
N GLU A 91 11.72 -10.80 7.87
CA GLU A 91 12.28 -9.87 8.86
C GLU A 91 11.44 -8.59 9.02
N THR A 92 10.62 -8.26 8.02
CA THR A 92 9.75 -7.06 8.01
C THR A 92 8.27 -7.40 8.18
N PHE A 93 7.93 -8.68 8.32
CA PHE A 93 6.56 -9.13 8.46
C PHE A 93 5.96 -8.65 9.80
N PRO A 94 4.83 -7.92 9.79
CA PRO A 94 4.27 -7.30 11.00
C PRO A 94 3.68 -8.31 12.01
N GLY A 95 3.59 -9.60 11.65
CA GLY A 95 2.97 -10.62 12.49
C GLY A 95 1.44 -10.63 12.36
N SER A 96 0.81 -11.79 12.62
CA SER A 96 -0.63 -12.00 12.44
C SER A 96 -1.53 -11.23 13.41
N THR A 97 -0.94 -10.54 14.40
CA THR A 97 -1.65 -9.85 15.48
C THR A 97 -1.59 -8.32 15.39
N GLN A 98 -0.79 -7.74 14.49
CA GLN A 98 -0.59 -6.28 14.42
C GLN A 98 -1.51 -5.55 13.44
N VAL A 99 -2.30 -6.28 12.65
CA VAL A 99 -3.27 -5.69 11.73
C VAL A 99 -4.67 -5.87 12.29
N ASN A 100 -5.20 -4.78 12.86
CA ASN A 100 -6.59 -4.73 13.29
C ASN A 100 -7.49 -4.87 12.06
N SER A 101 -8.28 -5.95 12.00
CA SER A 101 -9.33 -6.15 11.01
C SER A 101 -10.52 -5.19 11.18
N TYR A 102 -10.49 -4.35 12.22
CA TYR A 102 -11.50 -3.36 12.58
C TYR A 102 -10.85 -2.08 13.11
N ALA A 103 -10.37 -1.20 12.22
CA ALA A 103 -10.07 0.19 12.55
C ALA A 103 -10.42 1.10 11.38
#